data_AF-A0A0B3W3D2-F1
#
_entry.id   AF-A0A0B3W3D2-F1
#
_cell.length_a   1.000
_cell.length_b   1.000
_cell.length_c   1.000
_cell.angle_alpha   90.00
_cell.angle_beta   90.00
_cell.angle_gamma   90.00
#
_symmetry.space_group_name_H-M   'P 1'
#
loop_
_entity.id
_entity.type
_entity.pdbx_description
1 polymer ?
#
loop_
_entity_poly.entity_id
_entity_poly.type
_entity_poly.pdbx_seq_one_letter_code
_entity_poly.pdbx_strand_id
1 'polypeptide(L)'
;MFFYKEENDIDFGETTIPNIFIDIYMPMGDGLYTKVYLLAYRQVCSSIPDPKFDNRSISRILEVPLSDVINAWKFWEKQNIVKMHKNDSPDDFDYSIEFLDLKRLYVENLQINTPSIKSNSDRIVSAGENPSITKMFNSINRIIGRFLDPSEKLRILDIREKFNVNPDVIIYAYEISKQRNNGTPKNLNYIEGILRNWYDLGLYTVEDIENSIIEDKKRYDIHKLIFKSLGFNRNPGAEEKRIMDIWIDKYNMDIEIILEACSKSKNTSNPSISYINGIIERYKKNNVKTLDDIERLEEEFNQKKQQKKNTPSNNNSAPKVKTRFHNINETFRNYSPDELEKLLKESQKGKF
;
A
#
# COMPACT_ATOMS: atom_id res chain seq x y z
N MET A 1 2.50 25.06 -6.40
CA MET A 1 3.41 25.42 -7.51
C MET A 1 2.55 25.55 -8.75
N PHE A 2 2.63 26.66 -9.47
CA PHE A 2 1.86 26.90 -10.70
C PHE A 2 2.83 27.03 -11.86
N PHE A 3 2.44 26.52 -13.03
CA PHE A 3 3.23 26.57 -14.26
C PHE A 3 2.49 27.45 -15.26
N TYR A 4 3.21 28.37 -15.91
CA TYR A 4 2.68 29.31 -16.91
C TYR A 4 3.54 29.22 -18.18
N LYS A 5 2.94 29.34 -19.37
CA LYS A 5 3.63 29.44 -20.67
C LYS A 5 3.54 30.88 -21.15
N GLU A 6 4.67 31.46 -21.56
CA GLU A 6 4.72 32.79 -22.19
C GLU A 6 4.28 32.69 -23.66
N GLU A 7 3.43 33.62 -24.10
CA GLU A 7 3.02 33.74 -25.50
C GLU A 7 4.08 34.56 -26.25
N ASN A 8 4.70 33.96 -27.26
CA ASN A 8 5.72 34.60 -28.10
C ASN A 8 5.24 34.65 -29.56
N ASP A 9 5.41 35.80 -30.22
CA ASP A 9 4.99 36.02 -31.62
C ASP A 9 5.95 35.44 -32.67
N ILE A 10 7.07 34.83 -32.24
CA ILE A 10 8.11 34.28 -33.13
C ILE A 10 8.06 32.76 -33.06
N ASP A 11 7.63 32.13 -34.16
CA ASP A 11 7.51 30.68 -34.29
C ASP A 11 8.75 30.07 -34.96
N PHE A 12 9.54 29.32 -34.16
CA PHE A 12 10.68 28.52 -34.64
C PHE A 12 10.31 27.04 -34.86
N GLY A 13 9.02 26.71 -34.80
CA GLY A 13 8.49 25.36 -34.84
C GLY A 13 8.48 24.68 -33.47
N GLU A 14 7.40 23.95 -33.19
CA GLU A 14 7.27 23.11 -32.00
C GLU A 14 7.25 21.62 -32.40
N THR A 15 7.87 20.76 -31.60
CA THR A 15 7.74 19.30 -31.76
C THR A 15 6.70 18.77 -30.80
N THR A 16 5.58 18.28 -31.33
CA THR A 16 4.54 17.65 -30.52
C THR A 16 4.97 16.26 -30.09
N ILE A 17 5.14 16.03 -28.79
CA ILE A 17 5.50 14.73 -28.23
C ILE A 17 4.23 14.11 -27.61
N PRO A 18 3.92 12.83 -27.88
CA PRO A 18 2.80 12.16 -27.22
C PRO A 18 3.02 12.09 -25.71
N ASN A 19 2.03 12.49 -24.91
CA ASN A 19 2.13 12.43 -23.43
C ASN A 19 2.48 11.03 -22.91
N ILE A 20 2.04 9.97 -23.60
CA ILE A 20 2.40 8.59 -23.28
C ILE A 20 3.92 8.38 -23.25
N PHE A 21 4.67 9.02 -24.15
CA PHE A 21 6.13 9.03 -24.10
C PHE A 21 6.64 9.66 -22.80
N ILE A 22 6.10 10.82 -22.44
CA ILE A 22 6.51 11.62 -21.28
C ILE A 22 6.19 10.90 -19.97
N ASP A 23 5.00 10.33 -19.87
CA ASP A 23 4.48 9.76 -18.62
C ASP A 23 5.05 8.36 -18.34
N ILE A 24 5.31 7.57 -19.39
CA ILE A 24 5.64 6.14 -19.25
C ILE A 24 7.09 5.85 -19.67
N TYR A 25 7.52 6.31 -20.84
CA TYR A 25 8.80 5.89 -21.43
C TYR A 25 9.97 6.78 -21.03
N MET A 26 9.76 8.09 -20.92
CA MET A 26 10.77 9.08 -20.54
C MET A 26 11.38 8.80 -19.15
N PRO A 27 10.62 8.41 -18.10
CA PRO A 27 11.20 8.07 -16.80
C PRO A 27 12.07 6.80 -16.81
N MET A 28 11.91 5.94 -17.81
CA MET A 28 12.63 4.66 -17.90
C MET A 28 14.03 4.84 -18.52
N GLY A 29 14.21 5.86 -19.37
CA GLY A 29 15.47 6.17 -20.03
C GLY A 29 16.31 7.16 -19.23
N ASP A 30 17.63 6.97 -19.26
CA ASP A 30 18.56 7.98 -18.72
C ASP A 30 18.43 9.30 -19.51
N GLY A 31 18.79 10.42 -18.90
CA GLY A 31 18.70 11.75 -19.49
C GLY A 31 19.41 11.85 -20.84
N LEU A 32 20.52 11.12 -21.04
CA LEU A 32 21.19 11.03 -22.33
C LEU A 32 20.32 10.33 -23.39
N TYR A 33 19.70 9.19 -23.05
CA TYR A 33 18.91 8.40 -23.99
C TYR A 33 17.63 9.13 -24.40
N THR A 34 17.03 9.86 -23.46
CA THR A 34 15.90 10.75 -23.73
C THR A 34 16.29 11.88 -24.69
N LYS A 35 17.47 12.51 -24.50
CA LYS A 35 17.98 13.53 -25.43
C LYS A 35 18.20 12.97 -26.83
N VAL A 36 18.77 11.77 -26.95
CA VAL A 36 18.97 11.08 -28.24
C VAL A 36 17.62 10.84 -28.93
N TYR A 37 16.63 10.31 -28.21
CA TYR A 37 15.29 10.06 -28.75
C TYR A 37 14.64 11.36 -29.25
N LEU A 38 14.61 12.41 -28.42
CA LEU A 38 13.95 13.67 -28.75
C LEU A 38 14.58 14.40 -29.94
N LEU A 39 15.92 14.38 -30.07
CA LEU A 39 16.61 15.02 -31.19
C LEU A 39 16.28 14.36 -32.52
N ALA A 40 16.28 13.03 -32.57
CA ALA A 40 15.91 12.29 -33.78
C ALA A 40 14.40 12.35 -34.03
N TYR A 41 13.56 12.31 -32.99
CA TYR A 41 12.11 12.45 -33.14
C TYR A 41 11.73 13.82 -33.72
N ARG A 42 12.35 14.90 -33.22
CA ARG A 42 12.21 16.25 -33.80
C ARG A 42 12.52 16.25 -35.29
N GLN A 43 13.57 15.55 -35.71
CA GLN A 43 13.96 15.48 -37.11
C GLN A 43 12.89 14.84 -37.99
N VAL A 44 12.29 13.75 -37.51
CA VAL A 44 11.23 13.02 -38.21
C VAL A 44 9.93 13.84 -38.25
N CYS A 45 9.63 14.59 -37.19
CA CYS A 45 8.44 15.45 -37.12
C CYS A 45 8.59 16.80 -37.81
N SER A 46 9.80 17.21 -38.18
CA SER A 46 10.05 18.47 -38.88
C SER A 46 9.41 18.47 -40.26
N SER A 47 8.77 19.57 -40.64
CA SER A 47 8.23 19.74 -42.00
C SER A 47 9.32 19.79 -43.08
N ILE A 48 10.57 20.09 -42.68
CA ILE A 48 11.73 20.09 -43.55
C ILE A 48 12.84 19.29 -42.83
N PRO A 49 12.90 17.97 -43.02
CA PRO A 49 13.99 17.16 -42.49
C PRO A 49 15.29 17.50 -43.20
N ASP A 50 16.34 17.85 -42.45
CA ASP A 50 17.72 17.85 -42.94
C ASP A 50 18.14 16.42 -43.37
N PRO A 51 18.39 16.20 -44.68
CA PRO A 51 18.75 14.88 -45.21
C PRO A 51 20.15 14.41 -44.78
N LYS A 52 20.97 15.28 -44.19
CA LYS A 52 22.31 14.93 -43.67
C LYS A 52 22.31 14.56 -42.18
N PHE A 53 21.16 14.64 -41.52
CA PHE A 53 21.06 14.35 -40.10
C PHE A 53 21.10 12.84 -39.84
N ASP A 54 22.16 12.37 -39.19
CA ASP A 54 22.44 10.96 -38.91
C ASP A 54 22.87 10.73 -37.45
N ASN A 55 23.16 9.47 -37.08
CA ASN A 55 23.63 9.13 -35.72
C ASN A 55 24.93 9.89 -35.33
N ARG A 56 25.79 10.22 -36.31
CA ARG A 56 27.01 11.01 -36.10
C ARG A 56 26.69 12.47 -35.78
N SER A 57 25.64 13.02 -36.39
CA SER A 57 25.14 14.36 -36.11
C SER A 57 24.62 14.45 -34.68
N ILE A 58 23.88 13.44 -34.20
CA ILE A 58 23.44 13.35 -32.79
C ILE A 58 24.64 13.28 -31.84
N SER A 59 25.61 12.42 -32.13
CA SER A 59 26.85 12.28 -31.35
C SER A 59 27.60 13.61 -31.22
N ARG A 60 27.72 14.38 -32.30
CA ARG A 60 28.35 15.71 -32.29
C ARG A 60 27.55 16.74 -31.49
N ILE A 61 26.22 16.77 -31.63
CA ILE A 61 25.36 17.74 -30.93
C ILE A 61 25.35 17.49 -29.42
N LEU A 62 25.33 16.22 -29.01
CA LEU A 62 25.31 15.84 -27.60
C LEU A 62 26.72 15.70 -26.99
N GLU A 63 27.77 15.83 -27.80
CA GLU A 63 29.17 15.66 -27.41
C GLU A 63 29.44 14.29 -26.75
N VAL A 64 28.82 13.22 -27.27
CA VAL A 64 28.95 11.86 -26.76
C VAL A 64 29.52 10.90 -27.80
N PRO A 65 30.18 9.80 -27.38
CA PRO A 65 30.59 8.74 -28.30
C PRO A 65 29.44 8.18 -29.15
N LEU A 66 29.74 7.80 -30.40
CA LEU A 66 28.76 7.17 -31.29
C LEU A 66 28.22 5.85 -30.72
N SER A 67 29.05 5.12 -29.96
CA SER A 67 28.64 3.92 -29.23
C SER A 67 27.49 4.19 -28.28
N ASP A 68 27.47 5.36 -27.63
CA ASP A 68 26.44 5.70 -26.63
C ASP A 68 25.12 6.07 -27.30
N VAL A 69 25.18 6.69 -28.49
CA VAL A 69 24.02 6.90 -29.35
C VAL A 69 23.41 5.56 -29.77
N ILE A 70 24.24 4.60 -30.20
CA ILE A 70 23.75 3.26 -30.57
C ILE A 70 23.23 2.49 -29.35
N ASN A 71 23.85 2.63 -28.17
CA ASN A 71 23.34 2.03 -26.94
C ASN A 71 21.99 2.62 -26.54
N ALA A 72 21.77 3.92 -26.74
CA ALA A 72 20.47 4.54 -26.57
C ALA A 72 19.43 3.93 -27.51
N TRP A 73 19.78 3.68 -28.78
CA TRP A 73 18.86 3.03 -29.72
C TRP A 73 18.54 1.58 -29.35
N LYS A 74 19.54 0.79 -28.95
CA LYS A 74 19.32 -0.58 -28.44
C LYS A 74 18.42 -0.59 -27.20
N PHE A 75 18.57 0.41 -26.33
CA PHE A 75 17.70 0.58 -25.18
C PHE A 75 16.24 0.84 -25.60
N TRP A 76 16.01 1.80 -26.50
CA TRP A 76 14.66 2.13 -26.95
C TRP A 76 14.03 1.03 -27.81
N GLU A 77 14.82 0.27 -28.56
CA GLU A 77 14.38 -0.93 -29.27
C GLU A 77 13.93 -2.01 -28.28
N LYS A 78 14.66 -2.20 -27.18
CA LYS A 78 14.24 -3.10 -26.10
C LYS A 78 12.93 -2.67 -25.43
N GLN A 79 12.66 -1.36 -25.37
CA GLN A 79 11.36 -0.84 -24.90
C GLN A 79 10.26 -0.91 -25.97
N ASN A 80 10.58 -1.43 -27.16
CA ASN A 80 9.67 -1.63 -28.28
C ASN A 80 8.94 -0.35 -28.72
N ILE A 81 9.63 0.79 -28.65
CA ILE A 81 9.11 2.09 -29.13
C ILE A 81 9.82 2.58 -30.39
N VAL A 82 10.94 1.95 -30.76
CA VAL A 82 11.65 2.14 -32.02
C VAL A 82 12.11 0.79 -32.56
N LYS A 83 12.43 0.72 -33.85
CA LYS A 83 13.11 -0.43 -34.47
C LYS A 83 14.39 0.03 -35.15
N MET A 84 15.45 -0.73 -34.97
CA MET A 84 16.73 -0.49 -35.64
C MET A 84 16.83 -1.35 -36.89
N HIS A 85 17.12 -0.72 -38.03
CA HIS A 85 17.36 -1.38 -39.30
C HIS A 85 18.82 -1.19 -39.69
N LYS A 86 19.59 -2.29 -39.81
CA LYS A 86 20.97 -2.21 -40.29
C LYS A 86 20.97 -1.90 -41.78
N ASN A 87 21.67 -0.84 -42.19
CA ASN A 87 21.81 -0.47 -43.59
C ASN A 87 22.87 -1.34 -44.29
N ASP A 88 22.80 -1.48 -45.62
CA ASP A 88 23.77 -2.22 -46.46
C ASP A 88 25.10 -1.45 -46.62
N SER A 89 25.69 -1.06 -45.49
CA SER A 89 26.92 -0.29 -45.38
C SER A 89 27.97 -1.09 -44.61
N PRO A 90 29.25 -0.98 -44.97
CA PRO A 90 30.34 -1.61 -44.21
C PRO A 90 30.58 -0.95 -42.84
N ASP A 91 29.89 0.15 -42.51
CA ASP A 91 29.96 0.80 -41.20
C ASP A 91 29.03 0.10 -40.19
N ASP A 92 29.61 -0.47 -39.13
CA ASP A 92 28.87 -1.18 -38.09
C ASP A 92 27.96 -0.30 -37.22
N PHE A 93 28.04 1.04 -37.36
CA PHE A 93 27.19 1.99 -36.65
C PHE A 93 26.10 2.61 -37.54
N ASP A 94 25.96 2.14 -38.78
CA ASP A 94 24.98 2.63 -39.75
C ASP A 94 23.61 1.94 -39.57
N TYR A 95 22.79 2.53 -38.71
CA TYR A 95 21.44 2.09 -38.41
C TYR A 95 20.41 3.16 -38.74
N SER A 96 19.39 2.77 -39.49
CA SER A 96 18.16 3.54 -39.68
C SER A 96 17.19 3.26 -38.53
N ILE A 97 16.58 4.31 -37.97
CA ILE A 97 15.69 4.20 -36.82
C ILE A 97 14.26 4.48 -37.24
N GLU A 98 13.38 3.51 -37.05
CA GLU A 98 11.95 3.64 -37.27
C GLU A 98 11.24 3.90 -35.94
N PHE A 99 10.56 5.03 -35.81
CA PHE A 99 9.74 5.33 -34.63
C PHE A 99 8.38 4.65 -34.74
N LEU A 100 8.02 3.87 -33.73
CA LEU A 100 6.74 3.19 -33.68
C LEU A 100 5.65 4.14 -33.15
N ASP A 101 4.43 3.96 -33.65
CA ASP A 101 3.29 4.74 -33.18
C ASP A 101 2.93 4.36 -31.74
N LEU A 102 3.31 5.23 -30.80
CA LEU A 102 3.06 5.03 -29.37
C LEU A 102 1.57 4.97 -29.01
N LYS A 103 0.70 5.68 -29.77
CA LYS A 103 -0.75 5.61 -29.56
C LYS A 103 -1.25 4.25 -30.00
N ARG A 104 -0.78 3.75 -31.15
CA ARG A 104 -1.08 2.39 -31.61
C ARG A 104 -0.54 1.35 -30.64
N LEU A 105 0.69 1.47 -30.14
CA LEU A 105 1.25 0.54 -29.15
C LEU A 105 0.45 0.58 -27.84
N TYR A 106 0.09 1.76 -27.36
CA TYR A 106 -0.75 1.92 -26.16
C TYR A 106 -2.16 1.35 -26.38
N VAL A 107 -2.77 1.60 -27.54
CA VAL A 107 -4.08 1.08 -27.92
C VAL A 107 -4.03 -0.42 -28.19
N GLU A 108 -2.99 -0.98 -28.78
CA GLU A 108 -2.78 -2.42 -28.95
C GLU A 108 -2.57 -3.11 -27.60
N ASN A 109 -1.82 -2.49 -26.68
CA ASN A 109 -1.68 -2.95 -25.29
C ASN A 109 -3.00 -2.83 -24.49
N LEU A 110 -3.90 -1.90 -24.84
CA LEU A 110 -5.23 -1.74 -24.22
C LEU A 110 -6.33 -2.58 -24.89
N GLN A 111 -6.25 -2.84 -26.20
CA GLN A 111 -7.21 -3.61 -27.02
C GLN A 111 -7.06 -5.13 -26.85
N ILE A 112 -6.10 -5.59 -26.06
CA ILE A 112 -6.02 -6.96 -25.52
C ILE A 112 -7.31 -7.36 -24.77
N ASN A 113 -8.20 -6.41 -24.43
CA ASN A 113 -9.45 -6.67 -23.72
C ASN A 113 -10.69 -7.00 -24.57
N THR A 114 -10.66 -7.20 -25.90
CA THR A 114 -11.77 -7.85 -26.68
C THR A 114 -11.39 -8.12 -28.17
N PRO A 115 -11.83 -9.22 -28.82
CA PRO A 115 -10.91 -10.20 -29.41
C PRO A 115 -10.69 -10.17 -30.93
N SER A 116 -9.46 -10.53 -31.34
CA SER A 116 -9.14 -11.30 -32.55
C SER A 116 -8.38 -12.56 -32.12
N ILE A 117 -8.89 -13.73 -32.54
CA ILE A 117 -8.43 -15.07 -32.09
C ILE A 117 -6.96 -15.36 -32.43
N LYS A 118 -6.35 -14.61 -33.38
CA LYS A 118 -4.93 -14.76 -33.75
C LYS A 118 -3.95 -14.16 -32.73
N SER A 119 -4.27 -13.03 -32.10
CA SER A 119 -3.33 -12.35 -31.18
C SER A 119 -3.15 -13.08 -29.85
N ASN A 120 -4.16 -13.86 -29.45
CA ASN A 120 -4.17 -14.59 -28.19
C ASN A 120 -3.28 -15.84 -28.23
N SER A 121 -3.18 -16.51 -29.38
CA SER A 121 -2.23 -17.62 -29.55
C SER A 121 -0.79 -17.13 -29.49
N ASP A 122 -0.50 -16.01 -30.14
CA ASP A 122 0.88 -15.50 -30.26
C ASP A 122 1.42 -15.03 -28.90
N ARG A 123 0.63 -14.32 -28.08
CA ARG A 123 1.02 -13.96 -26.70
C ARG A 123 1.28 -15.18 -25.82
N ILE A 124 0.45 -16.22 -25.91
CA ILE A 124 0.66 -17.45 -25.14
C ILE A 124 1.91 -18.20 -25.63
N VAL A 125 2.17 -18.20 -26.94
CA VAL A 125 3.34 -18.83 -27.56
C VAL A 125 4.62 -18.10 -27.14
N SER A 126 4.69 -16.77 -27.27
CA SER A 126 5.84 -15.96 -26.82
C SER A 126 6.05 -16.02 -25.31
N ALA A 127 4.97 -16.04 -24.53
CA ALA A 127 5.07 -16.25 -23.08
C ALA A 127 5.60 -17.67 -22.75
N GLY A 128 5.35 -18.65 -23.61
CA GLY A 128 5.89 -20.01 -23.52
C GLY A 128 7.40 -20.10 -23.77
N GLU A 129 7.99 -19.10 -24.45
CA GLU A 129 9.45 -19.01 -24.67
C GLU A 129 10.20 -18.67 -23.37
N ASN A 130 9.52 -18.08 -22.38
CA ASN A 130 10.10 -17.81 -21.07
C ASN A 130 9.96 -19.03 -20.14
N PRO A 131 11.07 -19.66 -19.70
CA PRO A 131 11.02 -20.84 -18.83
C PRO A 131 10.31 -20.61 -17.50
N SER A 132 10.38 -19.40 -16.94
CA SER A 132 9.73 -19.04 -15.67
C SER A 132 8.20 -19.01 -15.81
N ILE A 133 7.70 -18.46 -16.92
CA ILE A 133 6.25 -18.40 -17.21
C ILE A 133 5.70 -19.81 -17.53
N THR A 134 6.45 -20.59 -18.30
CA THR A 134 6.08 -22.00 -18.58
C THR A 134 6.04 -22.83 -17.30
N LYS A 135 7.02 -22.67 -16.40
CA LYS A 135 7.01 -23.30 -15.07
C LYS A 135 5.78 -22.87 -14.27
N MET A 136 5.45 -21.58 -14.26
CA MET A 136 4.27 -21.05 -13.56
C MET A 136 2.97 -21.70 -14.06
N PHE A 137 2.70 -21.72 -15.37
CA PHE A 137 1.50 -22.35 -15.89
C PHE A 137 1.42 -23.84 -15.56
N ASN A 138 2.54 -24.56 -15.67
CA ASN A 138 2.59 -25.99 -15.34
C ASN A 138 2.34 -26.25 -13.86
N SER A 139 2.89 -25.42 -12.97
CA SER A 139 2.61 -25.49 -11.53
C SER A 139 1.14 -25.20 -11.22
N ILE A 140 0.57 -24.14 -11.81
CA ILE A 140 -0.85 -23.81 -11.61
C ILE A 140 -1.74 -24.97 -12.09
N ASN A 141 -1.47 -25.56 -13.26
CA ASN A 141 -2.21 -26.73 -13.76
C ASN A 141 -2.22 -27.89 -12.75
N ARG A 142 -1.07 -28.17 -12.12
CA ARG A 142 -0.95 -29.20 -11.08
C ARG A 142 -1.74 -28.86 -9.83
N ILE A 143 -1.74 -27.60 -9.41
CA ILE A 143 -2.47 -27.14 -8.23
C ILE A 143 -3.98 -27.25 -8.45
N ILE A 144 -4.49 -26.78 -9.60
CA ILE A 144 -5.93 -26.78 -9.89
C ILE A 144 -6.46 -28.14 -10.36
N GLY A 145 -5.58 -29.05 -10.79
CA GLY A 145 -5.95 -30.40 -11.26
C GLY A 145 -6.54 -30.44 -12.66
N ARG A 146 -6.35 -29.38 -13.45
CA ARG A 146 -6.78 -29.28 -14.86
C ARG A 146 -5.84 -28.35 -15.61
N PHE A 147 -5.94 -28.31 -16.93
CA PHE A 147 -5.26 -27.31 -17.73
C PHE A 147 -5.98 -25.96 -17.65
N LEU A 148 -5.19 -24.89 -17.52
CA LEU A 148 -5.63 -23.53 -17.74
C LEU A 148 -6.02 -23.36 -19.21
N ASP A 149 -7.20 -22.79 -19.43
CA ASP A 149 -7.61 -22.43 -20.77
C ASP A 149 -6.85 -21.19 -21.28
N PRO A 150 -6.86 -20.91 -22.60
CA PRO A 150 -6.15 -19.76 -23.15
C PRO A 150 -6.56 -18.41 -22.54
N SER A 151 -7.83 -18.22 -22.20
CA SER A 151 -8.33 -16.98 -21.61
C SER A 151 -7.83 -16.78 -20.18
N GLU A 152 -7.73 -17.85 -19.41
CA GLU A 152 -7.15 -17.83 -18.07
C GLU A 152 -5.65 -17.54 -18.11
N LYS A 153 -4.91 -18.16 -19.04
CA LYS A 153 -3.47 -17.90 -19.21
C LYS A 153 -3.21 -16.43 -19.52
N LEU A 154 -3.98 -15.85 -20.45
CA LEU A 154 -3.87 -14.42 -20.80
C LEU A 154 -4.15 -13.55 -19.59
N ARG A 155 -5.24 -13.82 -18.88
CA ARG A 155 -5.60 -13.02 -17.72
C ARG A 155 -4.59 -13.12 -16.58
N ILE A 156 -3.95 -14.28 -16.40
CA ILE A 156 -2.83 -14.43 -15.45
C ILE A 156 -1.63 -13.57 -15.87
N LEU A 157 -1.31 -13.51 -17.17
CA LEU A 157 -0.26 -12.62 -17.68
C LEU A 157 -0.62 -11.14 -17.48
N ASP A 158 -1.86 -10.75 -17.74
CA ASP A 158 -2.32 -9.38 -17.55
C ASP A 158 -2.27 -8.97 -16.07
N ILE A 159 -2.64 -9.86 -15.14
CA ILE A 159 -2.50 -9.65 -13.69
C ILE A 159 -1.03 -9.48 -13.31
N ARG A 160 -0.16 -10.33 -13.87
CA ARG A 160 1.29 -10.28 -13.64
C ARG A 160 1.87 -8.93 -14.06
N GLU A 161 1.51 -8.44 -15.25
CA GLU A 161 1.94 -7.15 -15.78
C GLU A 161 1.36 -5.98 -14.97
N LYS A 162 0.06 -6.02 -14.68
CA LYS A 162 -0.67 -4.99 -13.93
C LYS A 162 -0.10 -4.74 -12.54
N PHE A 163 0.23 -5.80 -11.80
CA PHE A 163 0.75 -5.70 -10.43
C PHE A 163 2.27 -5.91 -10.36
N ASN A 164 2.95 -6.09 -11.50
CA ASN A 164 4.37 -6.43 -11.60
C ASN A 164 4.81 -7.58 -10.66
N VAL A 165 4.00 -8.64 -10.58
CA VAL A 165 4.19 -9.73 -9.61
C VAL A 165 5.11 -10.82 -10.19
N ASN A 166 5.97 -11.41 -9.35
CA ASN A 166 6.82 -12.52 -9.74
C ASN A 166 5.99 -13.79 -10.03
N PRO A 167 6.27 -14.57 -11.09
CA PRO A 167 5.64 -15.86 -11.34
C PRO A 167 5.54 -16.79 -10.12
N ASP A 168 6.57 -16.85 -9.28
CA ASP A 168 6.57 -17.70 -8.08
C ASP A 168 5.51 -17.26 -7.03
N VAL A 169 5.25 -15.95 -6.92
CA VAL A 169 4.18 -15.41 -6.04
C VAL A 169 2.79 -15.78 -6.57
N ILE A 170 2.60 -15.79 -7.89
CA ILE A 170 1.33 -16.22 -8.49
C ILE A 170 1.09 -17.71 -8.19
N ILE A 171 2.11 -18.55 -8.34
CA ILE A 171 2.03 -19.97 -7.95
C ILE A 171 1.63 -20.09 -6.48
N TYR A 172 2.32 -19.36 -5.60
CA TYR A 172 2.06 -19.38 -4.16
C TYR A 172 0.63 -18.94 -3.80
N ALA A 173 0.08 -17.94 -4.49
CA ALA A 173 -1.32 -17.51 -4.31
C ALA A 173 -2.31 -18.66 -4.57
N TYR A 174 -2.08 -19.46 -5.61
CA TYR A 174 -2.90 -20.63 -5.91
C TYR A 174 -2.76 -21.73 -4.85
N GLU A 175 -1.55 -21.98 -4.35
CA GLU A 175 -1.29 -23.00 -3.32
C GLU A 175 -2.00 -22.64 -2.00
N ILE A 176 -1.76 -21.43 -1.49
CA ILE A 176 -2.37 -20.94 -0.26
C ILE A 176 -3.89 -20.88 -0.39
N SER A 177 -4.40 -20.43 -1.54
CA SER A 177 -5.85 -20.38 -1.76
C SER A 177 -6.49 -21.76 -1.72
N LYS A 178 -5.82 -22.80 -2.22
CA LYS A 178 -6.31 -24.19 -2.16
C LYS A 178 -6.22 -24.74 -0.74
N GLN A 179 -5.12 -24.48 -0.05
CA GLN A 179 -4.91 -24.92 1.34
C GLN A 179 -5.96 -24.32 2.29
N ARG A 180 -6.24 -23.02 2.16
CA ARG A 180 -7.26 -22.31 2.96
C ARG A 180 -8.69 -22.73 2.64
N ASN A 181 -8.92 -23.40 1.51
CA ASN A 181 -10.24 -23.83 1.05
C ASN A 181 -10.40 -25.35 1.04
N ASN A 182 -9.90 -26.02 2.07
CA ASN A 182 -10.03 -27.47 2.27
C ASN A 182 -9.59 -28.31 1.04
N GLY A 183 -8.55 -27.86 0.34
CA GLY A 183 -8.01 -28.56 -0.82
C GLY A 183 -8.75 -28.30 -2.14
N THR A 184 -9.77 -27.43 -2.15
CA THR A 184 -10.51 -27.08 -3.38
C THR A 184 -9.93 -25.80 -4.00
N PRO A 185 -9.48 -25.83 -5.27
CA PRO A 185 -8.97 -24.65 -5.97
C PRO A 185 -10.03 -23.54 -6.08
N LYS A 186 -9.60 -22.28 -6.00
CA LYS A 186 -10.46 -21.11 -6.22
C LYS A 186 -10.33 -20.60 -7.66
N ASN A 187 -11.33 -19.84 -8.09
CA ASN A 187 -11.31 -19.18 -9.39
C ASN A 187 -10.30 -18.03 -9.44
N LEU A 188 -9.93 -17.62 -10.65
CA LEU A 188 -8.94 -16.57 -10.88
C LEU A 188 -9.34 -15.21 -10.26
N ASN A 189 -10.64 -14.89 -10.17
CA ASN A 189 -11.10 -13.66 -9.51
C ASN A 189 -10.68 -13.59 -8.03
N TYR A 190 -10.80 -14.72 -7.32
CA TYR A 190 -10.39 -14.80 -5.93
C TYR A 190 -8.87 -14.69 -5.78
N ILE A 191 -8.12 -15.33 -6.69
CA ILE A 191 -6.66 -15.24 -6.73
C ILE A 191 -6.21 -13.80 -7.02
N GLU A 192 -6.85 -13.11 -7.96
CA GLU A 192 -6.58 -11.69 -8.25
C GLU A 192 -6.79 -10.82 -7.00
N GLY A 193 -7.82 -11.10 -6.19
CA GLY A 193 -8.05 -10.43 -4.92
C GLY A 193 -6.92 -10.63 -3.91
N ILE A 194 -6.39 -11.84 -3.79
CA ILE A 194 -5.22 -12.15 -2.95
C ILE A 194 -3.99 -11.37 -3.43
N LEU A 195 -3.70 -11.46 -4.74
CA LEU A 195 -2.54 -10.81 -5.35
C LEU A 195 -2.60 -9.29 -5.20
N ARG A 196 -3.78 -8.69 -5.40
CA ARG A 196 -3.99 -7.26 -5.16
C ARG A 196 -3.74 -6.90 -3.70
N ASN A 197 -4.23 -7.68 -2.75
CA ASN A 197 -4.00 -7.40 -1.34
C ASN A 197 -2.51 -7.45 -0.97
N TRP A 198 -1.78 -8.45 -1.47
CA TRP A 198 -0.32 -8.53 -1.27
C TRP A 198 0.42 -7.37 -1.91
N TYR A 199 0.00 -6.96 -3.12
CA TYR A 199 0.55 -5.78 -3.78
C TYR A 199 0.31 -4.49 -2.98
N ASP A 200 -0.92 -4.28 -2.48
CA ASP A 200 -1.28 -3.11 -1.66
C ASP A 200 -0.49 -3.07 -0.34
N LEU A 201 -0.05 -4.23 0.17
CA LEU A 201 0.81 -4.37 1.36
C LEU A 201 2.31 -4.32 1.04
N GLY A 202 2.70 -4.20 -0.23
CA GLY A 202 4.11 -4.17 -0.66
C GLY A 202 4.84 -5.51 -0.58
N LEU A 203 4.10 -6.63 -0.61
CA LEU A 203 4.66 -7.99 -0.54
C LEU A 203 4.90 -8.53 -1.96
N TYR A 204 6.15 -8.50 -2.41
CA TYR A 204 6.51 -8.83 -3.81
C TYR A 204 7.19 -10.19 -3.98
N THR A 205 7.67 -10.80 -2.91
CA THR A 205 8.32 -12.11 -2.92
C THR A 205 7.57 -13.14 -2.07
N VAL A 206 7.80 -14.42 -2.34
CA VAL A 206 7.22 -15.51 -1.53
C VAL A 206 7.69 -15.41 -0.08
N GLU A 207 8.94 -15.03 0.15
CA GLU A 207 9.52 -14.85 1.48
C GLU A 207 8.82 -13.72 2.26
N ASP A 208 8.56 -12.57 1.63
CA ASP A 208 7.82 -11.46 2.26
C ASP A 208 6.43 -11.92 2.72
N ILE A 209 5.75 -12.71 1.88
CA ILE A 209 4.40 -13.21 2.16
C ILE A 209 4.44 -14.24 3.29
N GLU A 210 5.39 -15.17 3.28
CA GLU A 210 5.56 -16.16 4.35
C GLU A 210 5.86 -15.49 5.69
N ASN A 211 6.76 -14.51 5.70
CA ASN A 211 7.06 -13.72 6.89
C ASN A 211 5.82 -12.98 7.41
N SER A 212 5.06 -12.33 6.53
CA SER A 212 3.79 -11.69 6.89
C SER A 212 2.78 -12.68 7.49
N ILE A 213 2.63 -13.88 6.91
CA ILE A 213 1.73 -14.92 7.45
C ILE A 213 2.20 -15.41 8.83
N ILE A 214 3.50 -15.57 9.02
CA ILE A 214 4.09 -15.96 10.31
C ILE A 214 3.85 -14.88 11.36
N GLU A 215 4.06 -13.61 11.01
CA GLU A 215 3.83 -12.46 11.88
C GLU A 215 2.35 -12.34 12.27
N ASP A 216 1.44 -12.46 11.30
CA ASP A 216 0.00 -12.46 11.53
C ASP A 216 -0.42 -13.57 12.49
N LYS A 217 0.15 -14.78 12.32
CA LYS A 217 -0.13 -15.91 13.22
C LYS A 217 0.42 -15.67 14.62
N LYS A 218 1.67 -15.22 14.75
CA LYS A 218 2.27 -14.84 16.05
C LYS A 218 1.41 -13.79 16.73
N ARG A 219 0.98 -12.76 15.99
CA ARG A 219 0.12 -11.69 16.50
C ARG A 219 -1.22 -12.22 17.00
N TYR A 220 -1.83 -13.10 16.21
CA TYR A 220 -3.07 -13.76 16.59
C TYR A 220 -2.92 -14.60 17.88
N ASP A 221 -1.83 -15.37 18.00
CA ASP A 221 -1.55 -16.19 19.18
C ASP A 221 -1.33 -15.31 20.43
N ILE A 222 -0.63 -14.18 20.29
CA ILE A 222 -0.46 -13.18 21.37
C ILE A 222 -1.83 -12.63 21.81
N HIS A 223 -2.66 -12.18 20.87
CA HIS A 223 -3.99 -11.67 21.17
C HIS A 223 -4.86 -12.70 21.90
N LYS A 224 -4.80 -13.96 21.45
CA LYS A 224 -5.52 -15.06 22.08
C LYS A 224 -4.98 -15.36 23.48
N LEU A 225 -3.67 -15.28 23.69
CA LEU A 225 -3.04 -15.48 24.98
C LEU A 225 -3.46 -14.41 25.99
N ILE A 226 -3.48 -13.13 25.58
CA ILE A 226 -3.98 -12.01 26.39
C ILE A 226 -5.44 -12.24 26.77
N PHE A 227 -6.29 -12.64 25.82
CA PHE A 227 -7.70 -12.87 26.12
C PHE A 227 -7.92 -14.06 27.07
N LYS A 228 -7.15 -15.13 26.88
CA LYS A 228 -7.16 -16.29 27.77
C LYS A 228 -6.72 -15.91 29.19
N SER A 229 -5.71 -15.04 29.34
CA SER A 229 -5.23 -14.60 30.66
C SER A 229 -6.24 -13.72 31.39
N LEU A 230 -7.09 -12.99 30.65
CA LEU A 230 -8.24 -12.24 31.16
C LEU A 230 -9.47 -13.12 31.43
N GLY A 231 -9.42 -14.42 31.13
CA GLY A 231 -10.54 -15.34 31.31
C GLY A 231 -11.59 -15.29 30.20
N PHE A 232 -11.30 -14.65 29.06
CA PHE A 232 -12.19 -14.64 27.91
C PHE A 232 -12.01 -15.88 27.04
N ASN A 233 -13.12 -16.55 26.71
CA ASN A 233 -13.16 -17.69 25.79
C ASN A 233 -13.51 -17.29 24.33
N ARG A 234 -13.72 -16.00 24.08
CA ARG A 234 -14.05 -15.46 22.75
C ARG A 234 -12.83 -14.86 22.06
N ASN A 235 -12.95 -14.66 20.76
CA ASN A 235 -11.95 -13.88 20.02
C ASN A 235 -12.06 -12.37 20.34
N PRO A 236 -10.94 -11.64 20.27
CA PRO A 236 -10.93 -10.19 20.35
C PRO A 236 -11.70 -9.54 19.19
N GLY A 237 -12.47 -8.51 19.51
CA GLY A 237 -13.08 -7.61 18.54
C GLY A 237 -12.06 -6.67 17.90
N ALA A 238 -12.47 -5.94 16.85
CA ALA A 238 -11.55 -5.08 16.08
C ALA A 238 -10.88 -3.99 16.93
N GLU A 239 -11.64 -3.27 17.77
CA GLU A 239 -11.06 -2.23 18.64
C GLU A 239 -10.14 -2.82 19.72
N GLU A 240 -10.47 -4.01 20.23
CA GLU A 240 -9.64 -4.70 21.21
C GLU A 240 -8.30 -5.11 20.60
N LYS A 241 -8.29 -5.59 19.36
CA LYS A 241 -7.05 -5.85 18.60
C LYS A 241 -6.25 -4.57 18.42
N ARG A 242 -6.89 -3.49 17.97
CA ARG A 242 -6.24 -2.19 17.78
C ARG A 242 -5.53 -1.69 19.04
N ILE A 243 -6.16 -1.85 20.20
CA ILE A 243 -5.57 -1.48 21.50
C ILE A 243 -4.36 -2.39 21.81
N MET A 244 -4.48 -3.70 21.62
CA MET A 244 -3.36 -4.64 21.86
C MET A 244 -2.19 -4.38 20.91
N ASP A 245 -2.46 -4.08 19.64
CA ASP A 245 -1.45 -3.72 18.64
C ASP A 245 -0.69 -2.45 19.06
N ILE A 246 -1.36 -1.45 19.65
CA ILE A 246 -0.67 -0.28 20.22
C ILE A 246 0.32 -0.68 21.33
N TRP A 247 -0.03 -1.64 22.20
CA TRP A 247 0.87 -2.10 23.26
C TRP A 247 2.13 -2.76 22.70
N ILE A 248 1.94 -3.57 21.66
CA ILE A 248 3.03 -4.35 21.06
C ILE A 248 3.88 -3.48 20.14
N ASP A 249 3.27 -2.75 19.20
CA ASP A 249 4.01 -2.06 18.14
C ASP A 249 4.47 -0.66 18.55
N LYS A 250 3.57 0.12 19.17
CA LYS A 250 3.87 1.51 19.52
C LYS A 250 4.62 1.61 20.84
N TYR A 251 4.29 0.76 21.81
CA TYR A 251 4.94 0.79 23.13
C TYR A 251 6.09 -0.20 23.22
N ASN A 252 6.22 -1.11 22.25
CA ASN A 252 7.27 -2.13 22.21
C ASN A 252 7.38 -2.89 23.54
N MET A 253 6.21 -3.19 24.13
CA MET A 253 6.11 -3.78 25.46
C MET A 253 6.15 -5.30 25.36
N ASP A 254 6.96 -5.91 26.23
CA ASP A 254 7.09 -7.37 26.28
C ASP A 254 5.76 -8.03 26.68
N ILE A 255 5.48 -9.20 26.09
CA ILE A 255 4.28 -9.98 26.38
C ILE A 255 4.17 -10.34 27.87
N GLU A 256 5.28 -10.60 28.55
CA GLU A 256 5.28 -10.93 29.98
C GLU A 256 4.75 -9.76 30.82
N ILE A 257 5.13 -8.52 30.48
CA ILE A 257 4.63 -7.31 31.14
C ILE A 257 3.13 -7.14 30.91
N ILE A 258 2.67 -7.41 29.67
CA ILE A 258 1.25 -7.34 29.32
C ILE A 258 0.44 -8.38 30.10
N LEU A 259 0.95 -9.61 30.20
CA LEU A 259 0.32 -10.69 30.96
C LEU A 259 0.28 -10.39 32.46
N GLU A 260 1.32 -9.72 32.99
CA GLU A 260 1.33 -9.27 34.37
C GLU A 260 0.31 -8.14 34.62
N ALA A 261 0.15 -7.21 33.68
CA ALA A 261 -0.95 -6.23 33.75
C ALA A 261 -2.33 -6.92 33.75
N CYS A 262 -2.49 -7.99 32.96
CA CYS A 262 -3.72 -8.79 32.95
C CYS A 262 -3.95 -9.48 34.30
N SER A 263 -2.89 -9.99 34.95
CA SER A 263 -2.96 -10.68 36.24
C SER A 263 -3.58 -9.80 37.35
N LYS A 264 -3.33 -8.49 37.32
CA LYS A 264 -3.90 -7.50 38.24
C LYS A 264 -5.41 -7.34 38.15
N SER A 265 -6.01 -7.78 37.04
CA SER A 265 -7.46 -7.78 36.88
C SER A 265 -8.14 -9.06 37.39
N LYS A 266 -7.40 -10.09 37.81
CA LYS A 266 -7.95 -11.39 38.27
C LYS A 266 -8.94 -11.29 39.44
N ASN A 267 -8.80 -10.28 40.28
CA ASN A 267 -9.70 -10.04 41.42
C ASN A 267 -10.95 -9.21 41.05
N THR A 268 -11.10 -8.82 39.78
CA THR A 268 -12.23 -8.03 39.29
C THR A 268 -13.25 -8.95 38.64
N SER A 269 -14.53 -8.83 39.00
CA SER A 269 -15.61 -9.65 38.44
C SER A 269 -15.88 -9.42 36.95
N ASN A 270 -15.39 -8.31 36.38
CA ASN A 270 -15.52 -7.97 34.97
C ASN A 270 -14.22 -7.35 34.42
N PRO A 271 -13.19 -8.15 34.10
CA PRO A 271 -11.99 -7.65 33.45
C PRO A 271 -12.36 -7.02 32.10
N SER A 272 -11.67 -5.94 31.71
CA SER A 272 -11.91 -5.28 30.42
C SER A 272 -10.59 -4.82 29.81
N ILE A 273 -10.48 -4.86 28.48
CA ILE A 273 -9.30 -4.36 27.76
C ILE A 273 -9.05 -2.88 28.06
N SER A 274 -10.10 -2.08 28.25
CA SER A 274 -9.95 -0.67 28.65
C SER A 274 -9.31 -0.51 30.04
N TYR A 275 -9.62 -1.39 30.99
CA TYR A 275 -8.99 -1.35 32.31
C TYR A 275 -7.51 -1.72 32.22
N ILE A 276 -7.18 -2.77 31.46
CA ILE A 276 -5.78 -3.17 31.23
C ILE A 276 -5.01 -2.06 30.52
N ASN A 277 -5.61 -1.41 29.53
CA ASN A 277 -4.99 -0.28 28.84
C ASN A 277 -4.54 0.82 29.83
N GLY A 278 -5.34 1.13 30.85
CA GLY A 278 -4.96 2.09 31.88
C GLY A 278 -3.74 1.67 32.72
N ILE A 279 -3.58 0.36 32.98
CA ILE A 279 -2.40 -0.19 33.65
C ILE A 279 -1.17 -0.08 32.73
N ILE A 280 -1.33 -0.46 31.46
CA ILE A 280 -0.26 -0.41 30.45
C ILE A 280 0.21 1.02 30.20
N GLU A 281 -0.72 1.99 30.12
CA GLU A 281 -0.38 3.41 29.99
C GLU A 281 0.40 3.93 31.20
N ARG A 282 0.05 3.47 32.41
CA ARG A 282 0.83 3.77 33.61
C ARG A 282 2.24 3.18 33.53
N TYR A 283 2.40 1.94 33.10
CA TYR A 283 3.71 1.31 32.93
C TYR A 283 4.57 2.06 31.92
N LYS A 284 4.00 2.41 30.76
CA LYS A 284 4.65 3.24 29.76
C LYS A 284 5.11 4.58 30.34
N LYS A 285 4.24 5.28 31.10
CA LYS A 285 4.57 6.57 31.70
C LYS A 285 5.75 6.49 32.68
N ASN A 286 5.94 5.34 33.32
CA ASN A 286 7.05 5.10 34.25
C ASN A 286 8.21 4.32 33.60
N ASN A 287 8.20 4.18 32.27
CA ASN A 287 9.27 3.53 31.49
C ASN A 287 9.62 2.11 31.97
N VAL A 288 8.60 1.34 32.37
CA VAL A 288 8.74 -0.06 32.80
C VAL A 288 9.20 -0.92 31.61
N LYS A 289 10.32 -1.62 31.75
CA LYS A 289 10.88 -2.53 30.73
C LYS A 289 11.09 -3.95 31.23
N THR A 290 11.12 -4.18 32.54
CA THR A 290 11.29 -5.50 33.14
C THR A 290 10.21 -5.77 34.20
N LEU A 291 10.07 -7.03 34.61
CA LEU A 291 9.20 -7.38 35.73
C LEU A 291 9.67 -6.74 37.05
N ASP A 292 10.98 -6.59 37.26
CA ASP A 292 11.55 -5.89 38.41
C ASP A 292 11.20 -4.39 38.46
N ASP A 293 10.99 -3.76 37.31
CA ASP A 293 10.49 -2.37 37.25
C ASP A 293 9.03 -2.28 37.74
N ILE A 294 8.22 -3.32 37.50
CA ILE A 294 6.83 -3.40 37.97
C ILE A 294 6.81 -3.51 39.50
N GLU A 295 7.64 -4.40 40.07
CA GLU A 295 7.72 -4.61 41.51
C GLU A 295 8.13 -3.32 42.24
N ARG A 296 9.18 -2.64 41.78
CA ARG A 296 9.59 -1.34 42.32
C ARG A 296 8.48 -0.29 42.26
N LEU A 297 7.77 -0.23 41.13
CA LEU A 297 6.65 0.70 40.93
C LEU A 297 5.44 0.40 41.83
N GLU A 298 5.23 -0.86 42.18
CA GLU A 298 4.23 -1.27 43.16
C GLU A 298 4.63 -0.94 44.60
N GLU A 299 5.89 -1.19 44.97
CA GLU A 299 6.43 -0.82 46.27
C GLU A 299 6.29 0.67 46.52
N GLU A 300 6.69 1.51 45.55
CA GLU A 300 6.50 2.96 45.64
C GLU A 300 5.03 3.35 45.81
N PHE A 301 4.12 2.68 45.09
CA PHE A 301 2.69 2.97 45.18
C PHE A 301 2.13 2.58 46.56
N ASN A 302 2.53 1.43 47.08
CA ASN A 302 2.15 0.95 48.40
C ASN A 302 2.71 1.86 49.51
N GLN A 303 3.96 2.31 49.40
CA GLN A 303 4.58 3.29 50.31
C GLN A 303 3.82 4.63 50.29
N LYS A 304 3.51 5.18 49.11
CA LYS A 304 2.72 6.42 48.97
C LYS A 304 1.30 6.27 49.55
N LYS A 305 0.68 5.09 49.43
CA LYS A 305 -0.65 4.80 50.00
C LYS A 305 -0.62 4.70 51.53
N GLN A 306 0.43 4.12 52.10
CA GLN A 306 0.64 4.06 53.55
C GLN A 306 0.93 5.45 54.14
N GLN A 307 1.74 6.27 53.47
CA GLN A 307 2.01 7.66 53.89
C GLN A 307 0.73 8.53 53.89
N LYS A 308 -0.16 8.37 52.90
CA LYS A 308 -1.46 9.07 52.86
C LYS A 308 -2.47 8.59 53.90
N LYS A 309 -2.39 7.33 54.36
CA LYS A 309 -3.24 6.82 55.46
C LYS A 309 -2.82 7.35 56.83
N ASN A 310 -1.54 7.69 57.00
CA ASN A 310 -0.99 8.20 58.26
C ASN A 310 -1.04 9.73 58.38
N THR A 311 -1.61 10.44 57.40
CA THR A 311 -1.89 11.88 57.52
C THR A 311 -3.27 12.05 58.16
N PRO A 312 -3.40 12.73 59.33
CA PRO A 312 -4.71 12.95 59.92
C PRO A 312 -5.54 13.81 58.96
N SER A 313 -6.66 13.27 58.49
CA SER A 313 -7.65 14.01 57.72
C SER A 313 -8.33 15.02 58.64
N ASN A 314 -7.86 16.27 58.64
CA ASN A 314 -8.54 17.37 59.32
C ASN A 314 -9.76 17.80 58.48
N ASN A 315 -10.81 16.98 58.48
CA ASN A 315 -12.06 17.26 57.77
C ASN A 315 -13.00 18.06 58.68
N ASN A 316 -12.76 19.37 58.79
CA ASN A 316 -13.83 20.32 59.08
C ASN A 316 -14.55 20.65 57.76
N SER A 317 -15.46 19.78 57.34
CA SER A 317 -16.51 20.18 56.39
C SER A 317 -17.79 19.41 56.70
N ALA A 318 -18.87 20.19 56.86
CA ALA A 318 -20.19 19.72 57.24
C ALA A 318 -20.71 18.63 56.27
N PRO A 319 -21.49 17.64 56.75
CA PRO A 319 -21.94 16.53 55.93
C PRO A 319 -22.91 17.02 54.85
N LYS A 320 -22.49 16.99 53.59
CA LYS A 320 -23.39 17.15 52.43
C LYS A 320 -24.20 15.87 52.27
N VAL A 321 -25.45 15.88 52.73
CA VAL A 321 -26.44 14.84 52.42
C VAL A 321 -26.63 14.78 50.91
N LYS A 322 -26.25 13.66 50.29
CA LYS A 322 -26.55 13.37 48.87
C LYS A 322 -27.99 12.85 48.78
N THR A 323 -28.94 13.71 48.46
CA THR A 323 -30.29 13.28 48.07
C THR A 323 -30.29 12.84 46.59
N ARG A 324 -31.12 11.83 46.27
CA ARG A 324 -31.22 11.10 44.98
C ARG A 324 -31.72 11.93 43.77
N PHE A 325 -31.66 13.26 43.81
CA PHE A 325 -32.17 14.12 42.75
C PHE A 325 -31.11 15.13 42.33
N HIS A 326 -30.13 14.67 41.55
CA HIS A 326 -29.21 15.54 40.80
C HIS A 326 -29.26 15.14 39.34
N ASN A 327 -30.36 15.47 38.65
CA ASN A 327 -30.36 15.53 37.19
C ASN A 327 -31.55 16.29 36.58
N ILE A 328 -31.95 17.44 37.15
CA ILE A 328 -32.94 18.31 36.51
C ILE A 328 -32.39 19.75 36.47
N ASN A 329 -31.78 20.05 35.32
CA ASN A 329 -31.51 21.36 34.73
C ASN A 329 -30.40 22.24 35.35
N GLU A 330 -29.17 22.01 34.91
CA GLU A 330 -28.10 23.04 34.89
C GLU A 330 -28.28 24.08 33.75
N THR A 331 -29.35 23.99 32.97
CA THR A 331 -29.62 24.85 31.80
C THR A 331 -30.31 26.18 32.12
N PHE A 332 -30.79 26.40 33.35
CA PHE A 332 -31.52 27.64 33.72
C PHE A 332 -30.66 28.75 34.32
N ARG A 333 -29.35 28.55 34.51
CA ARG A 333 -28.45 29.59 35.04
C ARG A 333 -27.89 30.54 33.97
N ASN A 334 -28.13 30.24 32.69
CA ASN A 334 -27.55 30.98 31.57
C ASN A 334 -28.47 32.09 31.02
N TYR A 335 -29.64 32.32 31.63
CA TYR A 335 -30.61 33.32 31.19
C TYR A 335 -31.01 34.22 32.36
N SER A 336 -31.08 35.52 32.08
CA SER A 336 -31.65 36.50 33.02
C SER A 336 -33.19 36.33 33.12
N PRO A 337 -33.83 36.83 34.19
CA PRO A 337 -35.29 36.77 34.35
C PRO A 337 -36.06 37.32 33.13
N ASP A 338 -35.54 38.38 32.51
CA ASP A 338 -36.15 39.03 31.35
C ASP A 338 -36.05 38.18 30.06
N GLU A 339 -34.94 37.46 29.89
CA GLU A 339 -34.75 36.53 28.75
C GLU A 339 -35.68 35.32 28.84
N LEU A 340 -35.89 34.81 30.05
CA LEU A 340 -36.84 33.74 30.34
C LEU A 340 -38.28 34.15 30.02
N GLU A 341 -38.68 35.37 30.39
CA GLU A 341 -40.02 35.88 30.08
C GLU A 341 -40.23 36.05 28.56
N LYS A 342 -39.19 36.48 27.85
CA LYS A 342 -39.21 36.62 26.39
C LYS A 342 -39.36 35.26 25.68
N LEU A 343 -38.57 34.26 26.10
CA LEU A 343 -38.68 32.88 25.59
C LEU A 343 -40.07 32.27 25.85
N LEU A 344 -40.64 32.54 27.02
CA LEU A 344 -42.01 32.12 27.37
C LEU A 344 -43.05 32.74 26.44
N LYS A 345 -42.97 34.06 26.21
CA LYS A 345 -43.87 34.77 25.29
C LYS A 345 -43.74 34.30 23.84
N GLU A 346 -42.53 34.03 23.37
CA GLU A 346 -42.31 33.48 22.02
C GLU A 346 -42.87 32.07 21.87
N SER A 347 -42.73 31.21 22.89
CA SER A 347 -43.28 29.84 22.84
C SER A 347 -44.82 29.81 22.82
N GLN A 348 -45.46 30.83 23.39
CA GLN A 348 -46.92 30.94 23.45
C GLN A 348 -47.53 31.57 22.19
N LYS A 349 -46.77 32.34 21.40
CA LYS A 349 -47.23 32.93 20.13
C LYS A 349 -47.58 31.90 19.05
N GLY A 350 -47.10 30.67 19.18
CA GLY A 350 -47.43 29.57 18.24
C GLY A 350 -48.59 28.68 18.70
N LYS A 351 -49.26 29.00 19.81
CA LYS A 351 -50.29 28.14 20.42
C LYS A 351 -51.69 28.77 20.52
N PHE A 352 -51.90 29.94 19.95
CA PHE A 352 -53.23 30.55 19.78
C PHE A 352 -53.37 31.17 18.41
#